data_AF-A0A5S3SAA1-F1
#
_entry.id   AF-A0A5S3SAA1-F1
#
_cell.length_a   1.000
_cell.length_b   1.000
_cell.length_c   1.000
_cell.angle_alpha   90.00
_cell.angle_beta   90.00
_cell.angle_gamma   90.00
#
_symmetry.space_group_name_H-M   'P 1'
#
loop_
_entity.id
_entity.type
_entity.pdbx_description
1 polymer ?
#
loop_
_entity_poly.entity_id
_entity_poly.type
_entity_poly.pdbx_seq_one_letter_code
_entity_poly.pdbx_strand_id
1 'polypeptide(L)'
;SQIITFGTMAAKAVIRDVGRVLGHPYGFVDRSSKLIPGDPGMTLAKAFEVEPRLQEAYDGDEEVKDLNDMCRILEGCTRNAG
;
A
#
# COMPACT_ATOMS: atom_id res chain seq x y z
N SER A 1 -4.90 29.21 -19.24
CA SER A 1 -5.34 28.40 -18.09
C SER A 1 -4.83 26.99 -18.28
N GLN A 2 -4.25 26.37 -17.24
CA GLN A 2 -3.83 24.96 -17.26
C GLN A 2 -4.68 24.19 -16.24
N ILE A 3 -4.93 22.90 -16.49
CA ILE A 3 -5.71 22.03 -15.60
C ILE A 3 -4.74 21.25 -14.72
N ILE A 4 -4.93 21.32 -13.41
CA ILE A 4 -4.12 20.62 -12.41
C ILE A 4 -4.49 19.13 -12.34
N THR A 5 -3.54 18.28 -11.97
CA THR A 5 -3.81 16.88 -11.63
C THR A 5 -3.52 16.60 -10.15
N PHE A 6 -4.03 15.50 -9.62
CA PHE A 6 -3.80 15.10 -8.24
C PHE A 6 -3.17 13.72 -8.20
N GLY A 7 -2.08 13.59 -7.45
CA GLY A 7 -1.54 12.31 -7.05
C GLY A 7 -2.31 11.76 -5.85
N THR A 8 -2.81 10.54 -5.95
CA THR A 8 -3.42 9.80 -4.82
C THR A 8 -2.47 8.70 -4.35
N MET A 9 -2.65 8.26 -3.11
CA MET A 9 -1.91 7.12 -2.56
C MET A 9 -2.49 5.80 -3.09
N ALA A 10 -1.94 5.29 -4.18
CA ALA A 10 -2.25 3.95 -4.70
C ALA A 10 -1.69 2.84 -3.76
N ALA A 11 -2.21 1.61 -3.87
CA ALA A 11 -1.88 0.47 -2.99
C ALA A 11 -0.38 0.29 -2.70
N LYS A 12 0.49 0.34 -3.72
CA LYS A 12 1.95 0.24 -3.52
C LYS A 12 2.56 1.46 -2.83
N ALA A 13 2.06 2.64 -3.15
CA ALA A 13 2.56 3.89 -2.59
C ALA A 13 2.20 4.01 -1.11
N VAL A 14 0.95 3.69 -0.75
CA VAL A 14 0.49 3.75 0.65
C VAL A 14 1.28 2.80 1.55
N ILE A 15 1.55 1.56 1.12
CA ILE A 15 2.39 0.62 1.89
C ILE A 15 3.80 1.18 2.14
N ARG A 16 4.39 1.82 1.13
CA ARG A 16 5.72 2.40 1.23
C ARG A 16 5.77 3.60 2.16
N ASP A 17 4.77 4.47 2.05
CA ASP A 17 4.68 5.68 2.85
C ASP A 17 4.36 5.36 4.32
N VAL A 18 3.36 4.51 4.57
CA VAL A 18 2.99 4.10 5.94
C VAL A 18 4.11 3.29 6.59
N GLY A 19 4.69 2.32 5.89
CA GLY A 19 5.76 1.48 6.45
C GLY A 19 7.00 2.29 6.86
N ARG A 20 7.33 3.34 6.09
CA ARG A 20 8.39 4.27 6.45
C ARG A 20 8.03 5.12 7.68
N VAL A 21 6.78 5.58 7.80
CA VAL A 21 6.30 6.36 8.96
C VAL A 21 6.30 5.52 10.24
N LEU A 22 5.96 4.22 10.14
CA LEU A 22 6.03 3.27 11.25
C LEU A 22 7.47 2.87 11.63
N GLY A 23 8.48 3.33 10.88
CA GLY A 23 9.90 3.07 11.18
C GLY A 23 10.43 1.73 10.68
N HIS A 24 9.67 0.99 9.86
CA HIS A 24 10.15 -0.26 9.30
C HIS A 24 11.29 -0.03 8.29
N PRO A 25 12.28 -0.94 8.23
CA PRO A 25 13.36 -0.85 7.27
C PRO A 25 12.83 -1.05 5.84
N TYR A 26 13.49 -0.40 4.87
CA TYR A 26 13.08 -0.45 3.46
C TYR A 26 12.88 -1.88 2.94
N GLY A 27 13.73 -2.83 3.33
CA GLY A 27 13.62 -4.23 2.89
C GLY A 27 12.35 -4.94 3.37
N PHE A 28 11.84 -4.59 4.55
CA PHE A 28 10.56 -5.11 5.05
C PHE A 28 9.40 -4.56 4.21
N VAL A 29 9.37 -3.23 4.06
CA VAL A 29 8.31 -2.52 3.34
C VAL A 29 8.28 -2.88 1.85
N ASP A 30 9.46 -3.01 1.22
CA ASP A 30 9.57 -3.38 -0.19
C ASP A 30 9.06 -4.80 -0.44
N ARG A 31 9.32 -5.74 0.48
CA ARG A 31 8.81 -7.12 0.41
C ARG A 31 7.27 -7.13 0.37
N SER A 32 6.62 -6.41 1.28
CA SER A 32 5.15 -6.28 1.31
C SER A 32 4.62 -5.58 0.05
N SER A 33 5.29 -4.51 -0.40
CA SER A 33 4.84 -3.75 -1.58
C SER A 33 4.93 -4.54 -2.89
N LYS A 34 5.85 -5.51 -2.99
CA LYS A 34 6.05 -6.35 -4.17
C LYS A 34 4.97 -7.42 -4.35
N LEU A 35 4.27 -7.78 -3.28
CA LEU A 35 3.13 -8.70 -3.35
C LEU A 35 1.91 -8.04 -4.00
N ILE A 36 1.83 -6.71 -4.01
CA ILE A 36 0.77 -6.01 -4.72
C ILE A 36 1.00 -6.13 -6.24
N PRO A 37 0.01 -6.57 -7.03
CA PRO A 37 0.13 -6.60 -8.49
C PRO A 37 0.28 -5.21 -9.11
N GLY A 38 0.76 -5.16 -10.35
CA GLY A 38 1.10 -3.92 -11.06
C GLY A 38 -0.05 -3.29 -11.85
N ASP A 39 -1.26 -3.84 -11.78
CA ASP A 39 -2.36 -3.45 -12.66
C ASP A 39 -2.84 -2.01 -12.40
N PRO A 40 -3.21 -1.26 -13.46
CA PRO A 40 -3.85 0.05 -13.29
C PRO A 40 -5.12 -0.06 -12.45
N GLY A 41 -5.27 0.83 -11.46
CA GLY A 41 -6.44 0.82 -10.56
C GLY A 41 -6.45 -0.34 -9.55
N MET A 42 -5.29 -0.92 -9.26
CA MET A 42 -5.12 -1.89 -8.17
C MET A 42 -5.42 -1.24 -6.82
N THR A 43 -6.13 -1.96 -5.97
CA THR A 43 -6.45 -1.59 -4.59
C THR A 43 -5.95 -2.68 -3.64
N LEU A 44 -5.80 -2.37 -2.37
CA LEU A 44 -5.44 -3.35 -1.34
C LEU A 44 -6.48 -4.48 -1.30
N ALA A 45 -7.77 -4.16 -1.37
CA ALA A 45 -8.83 -5.18 -1.40
C ALA A 45 -8.67 -6.17 -2.56
N LYS A 46 -8.47 -5.67 -3.79
CA LYS A 46 -8.24 -6.53 -4.96
C LYS A 46 -6.95 -7.31 -4.85
N ALA A 47 -5.89 -6.72 -4.30
CA ALA A 47 -4.62 -7.38 -4.13
C ALA A 47 -4.75 -8.62 -3.22
N PHE A 48 -5.49 -8.51 -2.11
CA PHE A 48 -5.76 -9.63 -1.20
C PHE A 48 -6.60 -10.75 -1.86
N GLU A 49 -7.46 -10.44 -2.84
CA GLU A 49 -8.23 -11.45 -3.57
C GLU A 49 -7.39 -12.25 -4.57
N VAL A 50 -6.36 -11.61 -5.17
CA VAL A 50 -5.59 -12.21 -6.27
C VAL A 50 -4.22 -12.76 -5.86
N GLU A 51 -3.66 -12.30 -4.72
CA GLU A 51 -2.38 -12.77 -4.19
C GLU A 51 -2.57 -13.38 -2.80
N PRO A 52 -2.72 -14.72 -2.71
CA PRO A 52 -2.93 -15.43 -1.44
C PRO A 52 -1.82 -15.18 -0.40
N ARG A 53 -0.60 -14.89 -0.85
CA ARG A 53 0.54 -14.64 0.05
C ARG A 53 0.38 -13.36 0.87
N LEU A 54 -0.46 -12.41 0.43
CA LEU A 54 -0.81 -11.23 1.23
C LEU A 54 -1.62 -11.64 2.46
N GLN A 55 -2.58 -12.54 2.29
CA GLN A 55 -3.39 -13.05 3.41
C GLN A 55 -2.51 -13.87 4.36
N GLU A 56 -1.63 -14.73 3.84
CA GLU A 56 -0.68 -15.49 4.66
C GLU A 56 0.26 -14.57 5.47
N ALA A 57 0.79 -13.51 4.84
CA ALA A 57 1.65 -12.55 5.53
C ALA A 57 0.90 -11.73 6.57
N TYR A 58 -0.36 -11.36 6.28
CA TYR A 58 -1.23 -10.64 7.20
C TYR A 58 -1.60 -11.48 8.43
N ASP A 59 -1.86 -12.77 8.26
CA ASP A 59 -2.23 -13.67 9.35
C ASP A 59 -1.01 -14.17 10.14
N GLY A 60 0.17 -14.20 9.51
CA GLY A 60 1.40 -14.75 10.09
C GLY A 60 2.31 -13.75 10.80
N ASP A 61 2.12 -12.45 10.58
CA ASP A 61 3.01 -11.39 11.10
C ASP A 61 2.20 -10.17 11.57
N GLU A 62 2.32 -9.86 12.86
CA GLU A 62 1.61 -8.74 13.50
C GLU A 62 2.06 -7.37 12.96
N GLU A 63 3.34 -7.21 12.62
CA GLU A 63 3.84 -5.97 12.02
C GLU A 63 3.24 -5.74 10.63
N VAL A 64 3.09 -6.82 9.84
CA VAL A 64 2.45 -6.77 8.53
C VAL A 64 0.96 -6.48 8.65
N LYS A 65 0.31 -7.03 9.68
CA LYS A 65 -1.11 -6.76 9.96
C LYS A 65 -1.34 -5.28 10.27
N ASP A 66 -0.62 -4.73 11.24
CA ASP A 66 -0.74 -3.33 11.65
C ASP A 66 -0.45 -2.36 10.51
N LEU A 67 0.57 -2.67 9.71
CA LEU A 67 0.89 -1.94 8.49
C LEU A 67 -0.30 -1.93 7.51
N ASN A 68 -0.87 -3.09 7.22
CA ASN A 68 -1.97 -3.21 6.24
C ASN A 68 -3.25 -2.53 6.74
N ASP A 69 -3.58 -2.64 8.02
CA ASP A 69 -4.78 -2.01 8.59
C ASP A 69 -4.69 -0.48 8.51
N MET A 70 -3.51 0.09 8.76
CA MET A 70 -3.29 1.52 8.55
C MET A 70 -3.33 1.90 7.06
N CYS A 71 -2.80 1.06 6.17
CA CYS A 71 -2.85 1.30 4.73
C CYS A 71 -4.29 1.31 4.19
N ARG A 72 -5.18 0.46 4.71
CA ARG A 72 -6.60 0.42 4.32
C ARG A 72 -7.32 1.74 4.60
N ILE A 73 -6.91 2.47 5.64
CA ILE A 73 -7.50 3.77 6.00
C ILE A 73 -7.04 4.87 5.04
N LEU A 74 -5.78 4.80 4.59
CA LEU A 74 -5.13 5.87 3.83
C LEU A 74 -5.14 5.64 2.31
N GLU A 75 -5.46 4.44 1.84
CA GLU A 75 -5.56 4.15 0.41
C GLU A 75 -6.53 5.11 -0.29
N GLY A 76 -6.07 5.69 -1.40
CA GLY A 76 -6.87 6.60 -2.22
C GLY A 76 -6.91 8.05 -1.73
N CYS A 77 -6.37 8.37 -0.54
CA CYS A 77 -6.26 9.77 -0.11
C CYS A 77 -5.38 10.59 -1.08
N THR A 78 -5.79 11.85 -1.31
CA THR A 78 -5.01 12.80 -2.11
C THR A 78 -3.71 13.16 -1.40
N ARG A 79 -2.59 13.08 -2.11
CA ARG A 79 -1.26 13.29 -1.56
C ARG A 79 -0.69 14.65 -1.93
N ASN A 80 -0.75 15.01 -3.22
CA ASN A 80 -0.14 16.24 -3.73
C ASN A 80 -0.75 16.66 -5.07
N ALA A 81 -0.56 17.93 -5.42
CA ALA A 81 -0.71 18.39 -6.79
C ALA A 81 0.35 17.73 -7.69
N GLY A 82 -0.06 17.37 -8.91
CA GLY A 82 0.76 16.78 -9.97
C GLY A 82 0.82 17.64 -11.22
#